data_AF-A0A857MKT7-F1
#
_entry.id   AF-A0A857MKT7-F1
#
_cell.length_a   1.000
_cell.length_b   1.000
_cell.length_c   1.000
_cell.angle_alpha   90.00
_cell.angle_beta   90.00
_cell.angle_gamma   90.00
#
_symmetry.space_group_name_H-M   'P 1'
#
loop_
_entity.id
_entity.type
_entity.pdbx_description
1 polymer ?
#
loop_
_entity_poly.entity_id
_entity_poly.type
_entity_poly.pdbx_seq_one_letter_code
_entity_poly.pdbx_strand_id
1 'polypeptide(L)'
;MKSRGGFTIVELLIVVVVMGILASITIVAYNGIQDRAKKASISFALVQYSKKIVTYRAPNGTEEYPPNKEAAGVQDANGIQYQYISTSASDYCLMATSGSLNYIISSTNPTVQAGTCTGYNMLVWDESSSSVPITSGVADTSTYRSAPASVRIAPNMTGRMLSGSPYSGDVGQTYTVSLWVKSDTSWNGTNDNSKIRFGNGSSGTLLQACGYGGVKADWTQVTCSYTLTTGNTSVGISVGNSGTIGNIWIDDISVSRT
;
A
#
# COMPACT_ATOMS: atom_id res chain seq x y z
N MET A 1 9.83 29.51 -64.49
CA MET A 1 9.70 29.86 -63.06
C MET A 1 8.66 28.94 -62.44
N LYS A 2 9.01 28.17 -61.41
CA LYS A 2 8.08 27.23 -60.75
C LYS A 2 7.28 28.01 -59.70
N SER A 3 5.95 28.09 -59.82
CA SER A 3 5.10 28.68 -58.77
C SER A 3 5.12 27.77 -57.54
N ARG A 4 5.46 28.34 -56.37
CA ARG A 4 5.22 27.69 -55.09
C ARG A 4 3.81 28.08 -54.67
N GLY A 5 2.87 27.14 -54.76
CA GLY A 5 1.53 27.32 -54.19
C GLY A 5 1.63 27.41 -52.67
N GLY A 6 1.01 28.43 -52.07
CA GLY A 6 0.88 28.54 -50.62
C GLY A 6 -0.16 27.55 -50.09
N PHE A 7 0.08 27.01 -48.90
CA PHE A 7 -0.84 26.12 -48.19
C PHE A 7 -2.08 26.90 -47.73
N THR A 8 -3.28 26.36 -47.91
CA THR A 8 -4.51 27.00 -47.42
C THR A 8 -4.71 26.72 -45.94
N ILE A 9 -5.38 27.64 -45.24
CA ILE A 9 -5.75 27.47 -43.82
C ILE A 9 -6.63 26.23 -43.64
N VAL A 10 -7.49 25.92 -44.61
CA VAL A 10 -8.39 24.76 -44.56
C VAL A 10 -7.61 23.44 -44.60
N GLU A 11 -6.58 23.35 -45.45
CA GLU A 11 -5.72 22.16 -45.51
C GLU A 11 -4.98 21.94 -44.19
N LEU A 12 -4.46 23.01 -43.57
CA LEU A 12 -3.81 22.92 -42.27
C LEU A 12 -4.80 22.51 -41.16
N LEU A 13 -6.02 23.05 -41.21
CA LEU A 13 -7.06 22.78 -40.21
C LEU A 13 -7.50 21.32 -40.22
N ILE A 14 -7.70 20.73 -41.40
CA ILE A 14 -8.08 19.33 -41.51
C ILE A 14 -6.97 18.42 -40.95
N VAL A 15 -5.70 18.75 -41.20
CA VAL A 15 -4.57 17.96 -40.68
C VAL A 15 -4.54 17.95 -39.15
N VAL A 16 -4.71 19.09 -38.48
CA VAL A 16 -4.70 19.13 -37.01
C VAL A 16 -5.91 18.43 -36.39
N VAL A 17 -7.09 18.51 -37.02
CA VAL A 17 -8.29 17.77 -36.59
C VAL A 17 -8.06 16.26 -36.70
N VAL A 18 -7.52 15.80 -37.82
CA VAL A 18 -7.22 14.38 -38.04
C VAL A 18 -6.17 13.88 -37.04
N MET A 19 -5.11 14.65 -36.78
CA MET A 19 -4.11 14.31 -35.77
C MET A 19 -4.71 14.24 -34.36
N GLY A 20 -5.65 15.13 -34.02
CA GLY A 20 -6.35 15.11 -32.73
C GLY A 20 -7.21 13.86 -32.53
N ILE A 21 -7.93 13.43 -33.56
CA ILE A 21 -8.76 12.21 -33.53
C ILE A 21 -7.86 10.97 -33.37
N LEU A 22 -6.79 10.87 -34.18
CA LEU A 22 -5.86 9.74 -34.12
C LEU A 22 -5.12 9.67 -32.77
N ALA A 23 -4.69 10.80 -32.23
CA ALA A 23 -4.03 10.87 -30.91
C ALA A 23 -4.97 10.37 -29.79
N SER A 24 -6.24 10.77 -29.81
CA SER A 24 -7.20 10.37 -28.77
C SER A 24 -7.45 8.85 -28.76
N ILE A 25 -7.62 8.24 -29.94
CA ILE A 25 -7.82 6.78 -30.07
C ILE A 25 -6.56 6.01 -29.62
N THR A 26 -5.38 6.49 -30.02
CA THR A 26 -4.12 5.81 -29.70
C THR A 26 -3.79 5.84 -28.21
N ILE A 27 -4.10 6.92 -27.48
CA ILE A 27 -3.87 7.01 -26.03
C ILE A 27 -4.68 5.94 -25.26
N VAL A 28 -5.97 5.80 -25.55
CA VAL A 28 -6.84 4.81 -24.88
C VAL A 28 -6.39 3.38 -25.19
N ALA A 29 -6.07 3.10 -26.46
CA ALA A 29 -5.56 1.80 -26.88
C ALA A 29 -4.21 1.47 -26.21
N TYR A 30 -3.33 2.46 -26.08
CA TYR A 30 -2.02 2.30 -25.47
C TYR A 30 -2.10 1.97 -23.98
N ASN A 31 -2.96 2.65 -23.21
CA ASN A 31 -3.20 2.34 -21.79
C ASN A 31 -3.65 0.88 -21.59
N GLY A 32 -4.59 0.40 -22.41
CA GLY A 32 -5.05 -0.99 -22.36
C GLY A 32 -4.00 -2.03 -22.77
N ILE A 33 -3.03 -1.67 -23.62
CA ILE A 33 -1.88 -2.53 -23.95
C ILE A 33 -0.90 -2.57 -22.79
N GLN A 34 -0.59 -1.42 -22.17
CA GLN A 34 0.30 -1.34 -21.02
C GLN A 34 -0.20 -2.19 -19.85
N ASP A 35 -1.50 -2.14 -19.52
CA ASP A 35 -2.05 -2.91 -18.40
C ASP A 35 -2.03 -4.42 -18.67
N ARG A 36 -2.28 -4.84 -19.91
CA ARG A 36 -2.11 -6.25 -20.32
C ARG A 36 -0.66 -6.71 -20.23
N ALA A 37 0.29 -5.87 -20.64
CA ALA A 37 1.71 -6.15 -20.53
C ALA A 37 2.15 -6.25 -19.06
N LYS A 38 1.71 -5.32 -18.20
CA LYS A 38 1.94 -5.35 -16.74
C LYS A 38 1.38 -6.63 -16.12
N LYS A 39 0.13 -6.98 -16.42
CA LYS A 39 -0.49 -8.23 -15.95
C LYS A 39 0.32 -9.46 -16.36
N ALA A 40 0.76 -9.53 -17.62
CA ALA A 40 1.58 -10.65 -18.09
C ALA A 40 2.93 -10.74 -17.34
N SER A 41 3.58 -9.58 -17.11
CA SER A 41 4.83 -9.50 -16.34
C SER A 41 4.64 -9.95 -14.89
N ILE A 42 3.59 -9.47 -14.22
CA ILE A 42 3.26 -9.86 -12.84
C ILE A 42 3.00 -11.36 -12.75
N SER A 43 2.16 -11.90 -13.63
CA SER A 43 1.83 -13.33 -13.65
C SER A 43 3.06 -14.20 -13.85
N PHE A 44 3.95 -13.83 -14.77
CA PHE A 44 5.19 -14.56 -15.01
C PHE A 44 6.07 -14.56 -13.76
N ALA A 45 6.27 -13.40 -13.15
CA ALA A 45 7.16 -13.27 -12.00
C ALA A 45 6.61 -13.94 -10.74
N LEU A 46 5.29 -13.86 -10.48
CA LEU A 46 4.64 -14.60 -9.40
C LEU A 46 4.85 -16.11 -9.54
N VAL A 47 4.69 -16.67 -10.75
CA VAL A 47 4.93 -18.10 -10.98
C VAL A 47 6.40 -18.46 -10.77
N GLN A 48 7.34 -17.63 -11.20
CA GLN A 48 8.77 -17.88 -10.97
C GLN A 48 9.14 -17.86 -9.48
N TYR A 49 8.65 -16.87 -8.75
CA TYR A 49 8.93 -16.75 -7.31
C TYR A 49 8.19 -17.79 -6.48
N SER A 50 6.95 -18.13 -6.83
CA SER A 50 6.22 -19.25 -6.23
C SER A 50 7.00 -20.56 -6.38
N LYS A 51 7.60 -20.82 -7.55
CA LYS A 51 8.48 -21.99 -7.72
C LYS A 51 9.67 -21.94 -6.78
N LYS A 52 10.35 -20.79 -6.64
CA LYS A 52 11.47 -20.64 -5.70
C LYS A 52 11.06 -20.95 -4.25
N ILE A 53 9.91 -20.43 -3.83
CA ILE A 53 9.32 -20.67 -2.50
C ILE A 53 9.03 -22.16 -2.30
N VAL A 54 8.39 -22.82 -3.26
CA VAL A 54 8.09 -24.26 -3.18
C VAL A 54 9.37 -25.09 -3.22
N THR A 55 10.37 -24.71 -4.01
CA THR A 55 11.68 -25.34 -4.03
C THR A 55 12.53 -25.00 -2.81
N TYR A 56 12.11 -24.15 -1.88
CA TYR A 56 12.80 -24.03 -0.59
C TYR A 56 12.45 -25.21 0.32
N ARG A 57 11.21 -25.72 0.19
CA ARG A 57 10.67 -26.84 0.96
C ARG A 57 11.30 -28.20 0.62
N ALA A 58 11.83 -28.38 -0.60
CA ALA A 58 12.35 -29.67 -1.07
C ALA A 58 13.86 -29.95 -0.77
N PRO A 59 14.80 -29.00 -0.90
CA PRO A 59 16.25 -29.25 -0.77
C PRO A 59 16.79 -29.05 0.64
N ASN A 60 16.11 -28.27 1.49
CA ASN A 60 16.63 -27.91 2.82
C ASN A 60 16.26 -28.89 3.95
N GLY A 61 15.55 -29.98 3.64
CA GLY A 61 15.14 -30.99 4.64
C GLY A 61 14.08 -30.52 5.64
N THR A 62 13.58 -29.30 5.51
CA THR A 62 12.49 -28.74 6.31
C THR A 62 11.18 -28.84 5.55
N GLU A 63 10.14 -29.41 6.18
CA GLU A 63 8.78 -29.48 5.60
C GLU A 63 8.09 -28.10 5.52
N GLU A 64 8.80 -27.03 5.87
CA GLU A 64 8.30 -25.68 6.07
C GLU A 64 8.63 -24.75 4.89
N TYR A 65 7.73 -23.82 4.61
CA TYR A 65 7.99 -22.71 3.70
C TYR A 65 9.01 -21.70 4.29
N PRO A 66 9.65 -20.88 3.43
CA PRO A 66 10.57 -19.83 3.87
C PRO A 66 9.96 -18.94 4.97
N PRO A 67 10.73 -18.49 5.97
CA PRO A 67 10.23 -17.59 7.01
C PRO A 67 9.94 -16.18 6.49
N ASN A 68 10.53 -15.78 5.36
CA ASN A 68 10.35 -14.47 4.73
C ASN A 68 10.67 -14.52 3.22
N LYS A 69 10.40 -13.42 2.51
CA LYS A 69 10.60 -13.34 1.05
C LYS A 69 12.08 -13.39 0.66
N GLU A 70 12.96 -12.84 1.50
CA GLU A 70 14.41 -12.78 1.27
C GLU A 70 15.04 -14.17 1.31
N ALA A 71 14.61 -15.03 2.25
CA ALA A 71 15.04 -16.43 2.34
C ALA A 71 14.67 -17.25 1.08
N ALA A 72 13.60 -16.86 0.39
CA ALA A 72 13.19 -17.43 -0.89
C ALA A 72 13.86 -16.76 -2.10
N GLY A 73 14.69 -15.73 -1.90
CA GLY A 73 15.31 -14.94 -2.95
C GLY A 73 14.30 -14.18 -3.81
N VAL A 74 13.18 -13.76 -3.20
CA VAL A 74 12.17 -12.91 -3.83
C VAL A 74 12.58 -11.45 -3.66
N GLN A 75 12.69 -10.73 -4.77
CA GLN A 75 13.15 -9.34 -4.79
C GLN A 75 12.23 -8.46 -5.63
N ASP A 76 12.04 -7.24 -5.16
CA ASP A 76 11.28 -6.20 -5.84
C ASP A 76 12.08 -5.73 -7.08
N ALA A 77 11.44 -5.67 -8.24
CA ALA A 77 12.11 -5.37 -9.50
C ALA A 77 11.12 -4.84 -10.54
N ASN A 78 11.60 -4.00 -11.46
CA ASN A 78 10.84 -3.51 -12.62
C ASN A 78 9.48 -2.85 -12.25
N GLY A 79 9.42 -2.15 -11.12
CA GLY A 79 8.18 -1.52 -10.64
C GLY A 79 7.12 -2.51 -10.15
N ILE A 80 7.53 -3.74 -9.80
CA ILE A 80 6.71 -4.75 -9.14
C ILE A 80 7.26 -4.95 -7.73
N GLN A 81 6.42 -4.69 -6.73
CA GLN A 81 6.70 -4.94 -5.32
C GLN A 81 6.12 -6.31 -4.94
N TYR A 82 6.91 -7.13 -4.24
CA TYR A 82 6.49 -8.43 -3.75
C TYR A 82 6.33 -8.42 -2.22
N GLN A 83 5.27 -9.07 -1.78
CA GLN A 83 4.98 -9.29 -0.37
C GLN A 83 4.68 -10.77 -0.15
N TYR A 84 5.16 -11.31 0.95
CA TYR A 84 5.09 -12.73 1.27
C TYR A 84 4.61 -12.90 2.69
N ILE A 85 3.71 -13.85 2.91
CA ILE A 85 3.30 -14.30 4.24
C ILE A 85 3.28 -15.81 4.29
N SER A 86 3.70 -16.35 5.43
CA SER A 86 3.52 -17.75 5.81
C SER A 86 2.73 -17.77 7.11
N THR A 87 1.48 -18.22 7.08
CA THR A 87 0.62 -18.31 8.28
C THR A 87 0.76 -19.64 9.02
N SER A 88 1.36 -20.63 8.37
CA SER A 88 1.72 -21.92 8.93
C SER A 88 2.98 -22.42 8.22
N ALA A 89 3.60 -23.49 8.74
CA ALA A 89 4.69 -24.17 8.06
C ALA A 89 4.29 -24.67 6.66
N SER A 90 3.00 -24.95 6.44
CA SER A 90 2.46 -25.54 5.21
C SER A 90 1.67 -24.57 4.35
N ASP A 91 1.61 -23.28 4.69
CA ASP A 91 0.86 -22.28 3.94
C ASP A 91 1.66 -21.03 3.68
N TYR A 92 1.63 -20.60 2.42
CA TYR A 92 2.14 -19.29 2.03
C TYR A 92 1.20 -18.58 1.09
N CYS A 93 1.33 -17.26 1.05
CA CYS A 93 0.78 -16.44 0.00
C CYS A 93 1.81 -15.40 -0.43
N LEU A 94 2.01 -15.30 -1.74
CA LEU A 94 2.86 -14.31 -2.39
C LEU A 94 1.98 -13.34 -3.17
N MET A 95 2.12 -12.06 -2.89
CA MET A 95 1.44 -10.96 -3.57
C MET A 95 2.45 -10.15 -4.39
N ALA A 96 2.03 -9.71 -5.56
CA ALA A 96 2.75 -8.78 -6.41
C ALA A 96 1.87 -7.57 -6.71
N THR A 97 2.43 -6.38 -6.52
CA THR A 97 1.78 -5.09 -6.72
C THR A 97 2.54 -4.29 -7.78
N SER A 98 1.83 -3.76 -8.77
CA SER A 98 2.39 -2.83 -9.77
C SER A 98 1.37 -1.74 -10.08
N GLY A 99 1.61 -0.53 -9.57
CA GLY A 99 0.60 0.52 -9.49
C GLY A 99 -0.64 0.01 -8.76
N SER A 100 -1.83 0.18 -9.35
CA SER A 100 -3.09 -0.25 -8.74
C SER A 100 -3.45 -1.74 -8.97
N LEU A 101 -2.59 -2.51 -9.66
CA LEU A 101 -2.82 -3.94 -9.92
C LEU A 101 -2.23 -4.80 -8.80
N ASN A 102 -3.06 -5.63 -8.18
CA ASN A 102 -2.66 -6.61 -7.17
C ASN A 102 -3.01 -8.03 -7.62
N TYR A 103 -2.02 -8.91 -7.62
CA TYR A 103 -2.18 -10.33 -7.94
C TYR A 103 -1.49 -11.19 -6.89
N ILE A 104 -2.06 -12.36 -6.65
CA ILE A 104 -1.57 -13.32 -5.67
C ILE A 104 -1.41 -14.71 -6.28
N ILE A 105 -0.55 -15.50 -5.63
CA ILE A 105 -0.45 -16.95 -5.77
C ILE A 105 -0.20 -17.53 -4.38
N SER A 106 -0.85 -18.63 -4.03
CA SER A 106 -0.74 -19.24 -2.70
C SER A 106 -0.53 -20.75 -2.76
N SER A 107 -0.18 -21.35 -1.62
CA SER A 107 -0.15 -22.81 -1.45
C SER A 107 -1.52 -23.46 -1.73
N THR A 108 -2.60 -22.79 -1.32
CA THR A 108 -3.98 -23.28 -1.43
C THR A 108 -4.59 -23.06 -2.82
N ASN A 109 -4.13 -22.04 -3.55
CA ASN A 109 -4.51 -21.78 -4.92
C ASN A 109 -3.26 -21.42 -5.75
N PRO A 110 -2.64 -22.42 -6.39
CA PRO A 110 -1.40 -22.24 -7.15
C PRO A 110 -1.61 -21.58 -8.51
N THR A 111 -2.73 -20.88 -8.71
CA THR A 111 -3.01 -20.10 -9.92
C THR A 111 -2.92 -18.62 -9.61
N VAL A 112 -2.36 -17.84 -10.55
CA VAL A 112 -2.29 -16.40 -10.40
C VAL A 112 -3.68 -15.81 -10.55
N GLN A 113 -4.14 -15.09 -9.53
CA GLN A 113 -5.43 -14.42 -9.51
C GLN A 113 -5.32 -13.00 -8.95
N ALA A 114 -6.26 -12.13 -9.32
CA ALA A 114 -6.32 -10.80 -8.74
C ALA A 114 -6.75 -10.91 -7.26
N GLY A 115 -6.11 -10.15 -6.37
CA GLY A 115 -6.45 -10.19 -4.95
C GLY A 115 -5.30 -9.76 -4.04
N THR A 116 -5.47 -9.99 -2.75
CA THR A 116 -4.49 -9.72 -1.69
C THR A 116 -4.35 -10.94 -0.77
N CYS A 117 -3.17 -11.12 -0.18
CA CYS A 117 -2.94 -12.24 0.72
C CYS A 117 -3.70 -12.07 2.03
N THR A 118 -4.48 -13.07 2.42
CA THR A 118 -5.24 -13.04 3.67
C THR A 118 -4.28 -12.98 4.87
N GLY A 119 -4.30 -11.86 5.63
CA GLY A 119 -3.50 -11.67 6.83
C GLY A 119 -2.23 -10.81 6.68
N TYR A 120 -1.79 -10.49 5.45
CA TYR A 120 -0.66 -9.58 5.24
C TYR A 120 -1.10 -8.27 4.60
N ASN A 121 -0.54 -7.17 5.10
CA ASN A 121 -0.79 -5.80 4.68
C ASN A 121 -2.24 -5.55 4.21
N MET A 122 -3.17 -5.71 5.15
CA MET A 122 -4.60 -5.51 4.94
C MET A 122 -4.95 -4.06 4.54
N LEU A 123 -3.95 -3.17 4.54
CA LEU A 123 -4.03 -1.81 4.08
C LEU A 123 -3.15 -1.70 2.82
N VAL A 124 -3.78 -1.60 1.65
CA VAL A 124 -3.07 -1.34 0.40
C VAL A 124 -3.17 0.14 0.10
N TRP A 125 -2.03 0.83 0.01
CA TRP A 125 -1.95 2.18 -0.49
C TRP A 125 -1.03 2.26 -1.70
N ASP A 126 -1.57 2.78 -2.80
CA ASP A 126 -0.77 3.18 -3.95
C ASP A 126 -0.27 4.61 -3.69
N GLU A 127 0.99 4.73 -3.26
CA GLU A 127 1.67 5.99 -2.91
C GLU A 127 1.88 6.93 -4.12
N SER A 128 1.53 6.49 -5.33
CA SER A 128 1.43 7.36 -6.52
C SER A 128 0.05 8.00 -6.70
N SER A 129 -0.95 7.57 -5.91
CA SER A 129 -2.31 8.08 -5.95
C SER A 129 -2.53 9.25 -4.99
N SER A 130 -3.47 10.14 -5.32
CA SER A 130 -3.91 11.19 -4.41
C SER A 130 -4.81 10.69 -3.27
N SER A 131 -5.26 9.44 -3.34
CA SER A 131 -6.14 8.79 -2.36
C SER A 131 -5.31 8.12 -1.27
N VAL A 132 -5.12 8.79 -0.15
CA VAL A 132 -4.38 8.24 1.01
C VAL A 132 -5.20 7.21 1.80
N PRO A 133 -4.57 6.30 2.56
CA PRO A 133 -5.24 5.17 3.20
C PRO A 133 -5.75 5.53 4.60
N ILE A 134 -6.09 6.80 4.82
CA ILE A 134 -6.70 7.30 6.04
C ILE A 134 -7.85 8.27 5.69
N THR A 135 -8.86 8.32 6.54
CA THR A 135 -9.95 9.30 6.38
C THR A 135 -9.43 10.73 6.47
N SER A 136 -9.77 11.58 5.50
CA SER A 136 -9.41 13.01 5.47
C SER A 136 -7.89 13.31 5.56
N GLY A 137 -7.03 12.37 5.20
CA GLY A 137 -5.61 12.65 5.01
C GLY A 137 -5.35 13.30 3.65
N VAL A 138 -4.16 13.84 3.46
CA VAL A 138 -3.75 14.47 2.19
C VAL A 138 -2.43 13.84 1.75
N ALA A 139 -2.35 13.42 0.48
CA ALA A 139 -1.09 12.97 -0.11
C ALA A 139 -0.15 14.17 -0.26
N ASP A 140 1.09 14.04 0.21
CA ASP A 140 2.10 15.09 0.15
C ASP A 140 3.36 14.57 -0.53
N THR A 141 3.64 15.13 -1.71
CA THR A 141 4.79 14.76 -2.55
C THR A 141 6.05 15.58 -2.24
N SER A 142 5.98 16.52 -1.29
CA SER A 142 7.11 17.35 -0.90
C SER A 142 7.93 16.76 0.25
N THR A 143 7.30 15.93 1.09
CA THR A 143 7.90 15.31 2.26
C THR A 143 7.49 13.85 2.29
N TYR A 144 8.42 12.94 2.01
CA TYR A 144 8.17 11.48 1.97
C TYR A 144 9.45 10.70 2.33
N ARG A 145 9.31 9.39 2.57
CA ARG A 145 10.41 8.49 2.96
C ARG A 145 10.85 7.57 1.82
N SER A 146 9.94 6.80 1.24
CA SER A 146 10.27 5.65 0.37
C SER A 146 9.61 5.73 -1.01
N ALA A 147 8.41 6.31 -1.11
CA ALA A 147 7.60 6.39 -2.32
C ALA A 147 7.20 7.84 -2.64
N PRO A 148 6.57 8.16 -3.79
CA PRO A 148 6.51 9.54 -4.26
C PRO A 148 5.56 10.45 -3.45
N ALA A 149 4.92 9.95 -2.40
CA ALA A 149 4.13 10.73 -1.46
C ALA A 149 4.10 10.09 -0.07
N SER A 150 3.90 10.90 0.97
CA SER A 150 3.48 10.45 2.30
C SER A 150 2.10 11.02 2.64
N VAL A 151 1.52 10.60 3.76
CA VAL A 151 0.23 11.12 4.22
C VAL A 151 0.46 12.26 5.21
N ARG A 152 0.12 13.49 4.81
CA ARG A 152 0.09 14.63 5.72
C ARG A 152 -1.19 14.65 6.54
N ILE A 153 -1.03 14.83 7.85
CA ILE A 153 -2.11 15.06 8.81
C ILE A 153 -1.92 16.44 9.44
N ALA A 154 -2.82 17.36 9.11
CA ALA A 154 -2.78 18.75 9.58
C ALA A 154 -3.04 18.85 11.10
N PRO A 155 -2.74 20.01 11.72
CA PRO A 155 -3.11 20.28 13.12
C PRO A 155 -4.59 19.99 13.41
N ASN A 156 -4.89 19.54 14.62
CA ASN A 156 -6.24 19.22 15.13
C ASN A 156 -6.99 18.11 14.37
N MET A 157 -6.29 17.31 13.56
CA MET A 157 -6.89 16.21 12.81
C MET A 157 -6.68 14.88 13.55
N THR A 158 -7.56 14.53 14.49
CA THR A 158 -7.47 13.30 15.29
C THR A 158 -8.43 12.21 14.79
N GLY A 159 -8.19 10.95 15.19
CA GLY A 159 -9.11 9.84 14.94
C GLY A 159 -9.34 9.51 13.46
N ARG A 160 -8.33 9.72 12.61
CA ARG A 160 -8.38 9.40 11.17
C ARG A 160 -8.30 7.89 11.01
N MET A 161 -9.41 7.28 10.63
CA MET A 161 -9.51 5.83 10.46
C MET A 161 -8.68 5.37 9.28
N LEU A 162 -7.93 4.30 9.47
CA LEU A 162 -7.24 3.59 8.40
C LEU A 162 -8.27 2.93 7.47
N SER A 163 -8.02 2.98 6.17
CA SER A 163 -8.87 2.35 5.15
C SER A 163 -9.01 0.85 5.40
N GLY A 164 -10.26 0.36 5.36
CA GLY A 164 -10.57 -1.04 5.68
C GLY A 164 -10.88 -1.30 7.16
N SER A 165 -10.78 -0.28 8.04
CA SER A 165 -11.30 -0.39 9.41
C SER A 165 -12.84 -0.49 9.42
N PRO A 166 -13.45 -1.26 10.36
CA PRO A 166 -12.78 -2.07 11.37
C PRO A 166 -12.30 -3.43 10.82
N TYR A 167 -11.19 -3.92 11.36
CA TYR A 167 -10.65 -5.24 11.04
C TYR A 167 -11.17 -6.28 12.02
N SER A 168 -11.78 -7.34 11.49
CA SER A 168 -12.37 -8.43 12.28
C SER A 168 -11.61 -9.74 12.09
N GLY A 169 -11.55 -10.53 13.15
CA GLY A 169 -10.82 -11.80 13.17
C GLY A 169 -11.23 -12.69 14.34
N ASP A 170 -10.51 -13.80 14.47
CA ASP A 170 -10.72 -14.77 15.53
C ASP A 170 -9.99 -14.38 16.82
N VAL A 171 -10.48 -14.87 17.95
CA VAL A 171 -9.84 -14.68 19.25
C VAL A 171 -8.41 -15.21 19.21
N GLY A 172 -7.46 -14.43 19.74
CA GLY A 172 -6.04 -14.77 19.75
C GLY A 172 -5.25 -14.25 18.55
N GLN A 173 -5.90 -13.80 17.47
CA GLN A 173 -5.20 -13.14 16.37
C GLN A 173 -4.70 -11.76 16.79
N THR A 174 -3.47 -11.43 16.41
CA THR A 174 -2.84 -10.15 16.73
C THR A 174 -2.76 -9.26 15.51
N TYR A 175 -3.38 -8.09 15.59
CA TYR A 175 -3.18 -7.03 14.61
C TYR A 175 -1.98 -6.20 14.99
N THR A 176 -1.07 -6.00 14.04
CA THR A 176 0.08 -5.11 14.20
C THR A 176 0.04 -4.03 13.15
N VAL A 177 0.18 -2.78 13.60
CA VAL A 177 0.29 -1.61 12.75
C VAL A 177 1.72 -1.10 12.87
N SER A 178 2.37 -0.90 11.74
CA SER A 178 3.64 -0.18 11.70
C SER A 178 3.55 0.95 10.69
N LEU A 179 4.07 2.11 11.07
CA LEU A 179 4.20 3.28 10.20
C LEU A 179 5.46 4.05 10.56
N TRP A 180 5.97 4.83 9.62
CA TRP A 180 6.97 5.84 9.87
C TRP A 180 6.29 7.18 10.08
N VAL A 181 6.79 7.99 11.01
CA VAL A 181 6.27 9.33 11.30
C VAL A 181 7.39 10.35 11.30
N LYS A 182 7.12 11.51 10.71
CA LYS A 182 7.92 12.74 10.79
C LYS A 182 6.97 13.89 11.19
N SER A 183 7.48 14.92 11.85
CA SER A 183 6.71 16.10 12.21
C SER A 183 7.45 17.38 11.85
N ASP A 184 6.71 18.47 11.77
CA ASP A 184 7.30 19.79 11.86
C ASP A 184 8.07 19.93 13.18
N THR A 185 9.13 20.76 13.17
CA THR A 185 9.89 21.07 14.40
C THR A 185 9.09 21.89 15.40
N SER A 186 8.09 22.64 14.92
CA SER A 186 7.13 23.40 15.72
C SER A 186 5.94 22.56 16.21
N TRP A 187 5.89 21.27 15.85
CA TRP A 187 4.78 20.41 16.19
C TRP A 187 4.63 20.26 17.70
N ASN A 188 3.41 20.46 18.21
CA ASN A 188 3.12 20.46 19.65
C ASN A 188 2.08 19.40 20.07
N GLY A 189 1.89 18.36 19.25
CA GLY A 189 0.96 17.27 19.58
C GLY A 189 1.41 16.44 20.78
N THR A 190 0.44 15.88 21.48
CA THR A 190 0.65 14.99 22.64
C THR A 190 0.25 13.57 22.31
N ASN A 191 0.76 12.60 23.09
CA ASN A 191 0.38 11.19 22.98
C ASN A 191 -1.11 10.91 23.32
N ASP A 192 -1.89 11.92 23.69
CA ASP A 192 -3.33 11.76 23.96
C ASP A 192 -4.09 11.42 22.69
N ASN A 193 -3.85 12.16 21.60
CA ASN A 193 -4.51 11.91 20.30
C ASN A 193 -3.54 11.96 19.11
N SER A 194 -2.24 12.08 19.36
CA SER A 194 -1.19 11.88 18.36
C SER A 194 -0.57 10.49 18.52
N LYS A 195 -1.31 9.49 18.05
CA LYS A 195 -1.02 8.07 18.32
C LYS A 195 -1.65 7.16 17.28
N ILE A 196 -1.10 5.96 17.18
CA ILE A 196 -1.82 4.80 16.64
C ILE A 196 -2.79 4.34 17.72
N ARG A 197 -4.07 4.21 17.38
CA ARG A 197 -5.14 3.80 18.28
C ARG A 197 -5.84 2.57 17.73
N PHE A 198 -5.95 1.56 18.57
CA PHE A 198 -6.90 0.45 18.44
C PHE A 198 -8.13 0.75 19.30
N GLY A 199 -9.29 0.85 18.67
CA GLY A 199 -10.58 0.97 19.34
C GLY A 199 -11.49 -0.22 19.03
N ASN A 200 -12.41 -0.55 19.92
CA ASN A 200 -13.42 -1.59 19.67
C ASN A 200 -14.15 -1.28 18.35
N GLY A 201 -14.28 -2.27 17.47
CA GLY A 201 -14.81 -2.09 16.12
C GLY A 201 -16.25 -1.56 16.07
N SER A 202 -17.03 -1.78 17.13
CA SER A 202 -18.44 -1.34 17.22
C SER A 202 -18.61 -0.07 18.05
N SER A 203 -17.98 0.02 19.22
CA SER A 203 -18.18 1.12 20.16
C SER A 203 -17.15 2.24 20.05
N GLY A 204 -16.02 2.00 19.36
CA GLY A 204 -14.88 2.92 19.30
C GLY A 204 -14.12 3.09 20.61
N THR A 205 -14.52 2.39 21.69
CA THR A 205 -13.86 2.43 23.01
C THR A 205 -12.37 2.10 22.87
N LEU A 206 -11.50 2.85 23.54
CA LEU A 206 -10.05 2.65 23.45
C LEU A 206 -9.66 1.28 24.01
N LEU A 207 -8.90 0.51 23.24
CA LEU A 207 -8.39 -0.80 23.66
C LEU A 207 -6.88 -0.77 23.86
N GLN A 208 -6.16 -0.17 22.93
CA GLN A 208 -4.72 -0.02 22.98
C GLN A 208 -4.29 1.20 22.18
N ALA A 209 -3.19 1.85 22.57
CA ALA A 209 -2.60 2.91 21.77
C ALA A 209 -1.10 3.04 21.98
N CYS A 210 -0.43 3.54 20.94
CA CYS A 210 0.99 3.83 20.95
C CYS A 210 1.21 5.24 20.40
N GLY A 211 1.61 6.15 21.29
CA GLY A 211 1.87 7.55 20.94
C GLY A 211 3.14 7.72 20.12
N TYR A 212 3.21 8.78 19.31
CA TYR A 212 4.41 9.03 18.51
C TYR A 212 5.61 9.45 19.36
N GLY A 213 5.38 10.09 20.52
CA GLY A 213 6.45 10.44 21.46
C GLY A 213 7.21 11.71 21.06
N GLY A 214 6.49 12.84 21.02
CA GLY A 214 7.05 14.18 20.78
C GLY A 214 7.54 14.42 19.36
N VAL A 215 8.13 15.60 19.12
CA VAL A 215 8.64 16.05 17.82
C VAL A 215 9.54 15.00 17.16
N LYS A 216 9.24 14.68 15.90
CA LYS A 216 9.99 13.75 15.04
C LYS A 216 10.64 14.51 13.89
N ALA A 217 11.78 15.15 14.17
CA ALA A 217 12.54 15.87 13.16
C ALA A 217 12.98 14.96 11.99
N ASP A 218 13.24 13.68 12.28
CA ASP A 218 13.54 12.64 11.30
C ASP A 218 12.48 11.53 11.31
N TRP A 219 12.37 10.83 10.19
CA TRP A 219 11.47 9.68 10.05
C TRP A 219 11.78 8.64 11.13
N THR A 220 10.80 8.39 12.00
CA THR A 220 10.90 7.44 13.11
C THR A 220 9.78 6.41 12.98
N GLN A 221 10.11 5.13 13.07
CA GLN A 221 9.12 4.07 13.03
C GLN A 221 8.35 3.99 14.36
N VAL A 222 7.03 3.82 14.28
CA VAL A 222 6.15 3.55 15.41
C VAL A 222 5.35 2.30 15.09
N THR A 223 5.37 1.35 16.02
CA THR A 223 4.65 0.09 15.90
C THR A 223 3.71 -0.09 17.07
N CYS A 224 2.51 -0.60 16.81
CA CYS A 224 1.51 -0.85 17.82
C CYS A 224 0.74 -2.12 17.49
N SER A 225 0.44 -2.93 18.51
CA SER A 225 -0.26 -4.20 18.31
C SER A 225 -1.39 -4.40 19.31
N TYR A 226 -2.43 -5.12 18.88
CA TYR A 226 -3.54 -5.54 19.72
C TYR A 226 -3.98 -6.97 19.38
N THR A 227 -4.07 -7.83 20.39
CA THR A 227 -4.57 -9.20 20.26
C THR A 227 -6.07 -9.23 20.52
N LEU A 228 -6.83 -9.81 19.58
CA LEU A 228 -8.27 -9.98 19.71
C LEU A 228 -8.61 -10.87 20.90
N THR A 229 -9.69 -10.51 21.60
CA THR A 229 -10.16 -11.20 22.80
C THR A 229 -11.59 -11.68 22.60
N THR A 230 -12.08 -12.55 23.49
CA THR A 230 -13.48 -13.02 23.46
C THR A 230 -14.50 -11.89 23.54
N GLY A 231 -14.16 -10.79 24.23
CA GLY A 231 -15.00 -9.58 24.32
C GLY A 231 -14.80 -8.58 23.18
N ASN A 232 -13.80 -8.79 22.32
CA ASN A 232 -13.49 -7.88 21.22
C ASN A 232 -12.79 -8.60 20.06
N THR A 233 -13.58 -9.04 19.09
CA THR A 233 -13.15 -9.73 17.85
C THR A 233 -13.05 -8.80 16.65
N SER A 234 -13.23 -7.50 16.86
CA SER A 234 -13.15 -6.48 15.81
C SER A 234 -12.48 -5.21 16.33
N VAL A 235 -11.63 -4.59 15.52
CA VAL A 235 -10.85 -3.42 15.94
C VAL A 235 -10.82 -2.34 14.85
N GLY A 236 -11.24 -1.13 15.21
CA GLY A 236 -11.02 0.07 14.41
C GLY A 236 -9.62 0.61 14.67
N ILE A 237 -8.86 0.91 13.60
CA ILE A 237 -7.52 1.45 13.73
C ILE A 237 -7.51 2.88 13.21
N SER A 238 -6.99 3.79 14.02
CA SER A 238 -6.88 5.20 13.64
C SER A 238 -5.54 5.80 14.03
N VAL A 239 -5.21 6.87 13.33
CA VAL A 239 -4.08 7.76 13.60
C VAL A 239 -4.59 9.16 13.86
N GLY A 240 -3.77 10.02 14.44
CA GLY A 240 -4.19 11.41 14.66
C GLY A 240 -3.03 12.37 14.84
N ASN A 241 -3.35 13.65 14.71
CA ASN A 241 -2.50 14.77 15.10
C ASN A 241 -3.33 15.67 16.04
N SER A 242 -2.97 15.69 17.31
CA SER A 242 -3.59 16.54 18.33
C SER A 242 -2.90 17.89 18.51
N GLY A 243 -1.80 18.13 17.79
CA GLY A 243 -1.11 19.40 17.79
C GLY A 243 -2.01 20.50 17.26
N THR A 244 -1.97 21.66 17.89
CA THR A 244 -2.60 22.88 17.39
C THR A 244 -1.72 23.61 16.38
N ILE A 245 -0.42 23.27 16.34
CA ILE A 245 0.59 23.78 15.42
C ILE A 245 1.40 22.60 14.88
N GLY A 246 1.86 22.70 13.63
CA GLY A 246 2.73 21.73 12.98
C GLY A 246 1.98 20.53 12.38
N ASN A 247 2.35 20.18 11.16
CA ASN A 247 1.90 18.97 10.51
C ASN A 247 2.70 17.77 11.00
N ILE A 248 2.10 16.59 10.80
CA ILE A 248 2.83 15.33 10.80
C ILE A 248 2.66 14.67 9.44
N TRP A 249 3.66 13.88 9.07
CA TRP A 249 3.62 13.01 7.90
C TRP A 249 3.78 11.58 8.39
N ILE A 250 2.95 10.69 7.86
CA ILE A 250 3.09 9.25 8.06
C ILE A 250 3.31 8.55 6.74
N ASP A 251 4.16 7.53 6.74
CA ASP A 251 4.60 6.83 5.54
C ASP A 251 4.81 5.33 5.81
N ASP A 252 4.87 4.52 4.76
CA ASP A 252 5.01 3.05 4.80
C ASP A 252 4.02 2.40 5.81
N ILE A 253 2.76 2.85 5.80
CA ILE A 253 1.73 2.36 6.73
C ILE A 253 1.42 0.91 6.37
N SER A 254 1.49 0.03 7.36
CA SER A 254 1.18 -1.39 7.20
C SER A 254 0.26 -1.86 8.32
N VAL A 255 -0.66 -2.76 7.97
CA VAL A 255 -1.50 -3.48 8.93
C VAL A 255 -1.40 -4.97 8.65
N SER A 256 -0.77 -5.71 9.56
CA SER A 256 -0.64 -7.16 9.47
C SER A 256 -1.49 -7.86 10.54
N ARG A 257 -1.79 -9.14 10.29
CA ARG A 257 -2.43 -10.04 11.24
C ARG A 257 -1.62 -11.34 11.34
N THR A 258 -1.31 -11.73 12.56
CA THR A 258 -0.64 -13.01 12.89
C THR A 258 -1.49 -13.82 13.85
#